data_AF-A0A3C1FZ70-F1
#
_entry.id   AF-A0A3C1FZ70-F1
#
_cell.length_a   1.000
_cell.length_b   1.000
_cell.length_c   1.000
_cell.angle_alpha   90.00
_cell.angle_beta   90.00
_cell.angle_gamma   90.00
#
_symmetry.space_group_name_H-M   'P 1'
#
loop_
_entity.id
_entity.type
_entity.pdbx_description
1 polymer ?
#
loop_
_entity_poly.entity_id
_entity_poly.type
_entity_poly.pdbx_seq_one_letter_code
_entity_poly.pdbx_strand_id
1 'polypeptide(L)'
;MGLTKINEAAICTQGISEVVLDQEAMDLAYRMGKEITVAVREKDLTYQGEDGVCPSCHDWLVRILKDRKTVECPTCGVRGKLTMAGGKIHVKFEKKAWEDNRFRPDVSYNHFNYHIAPSKDYFLRTKEERKSKFQKYQEYLPG
;
A
#
# COMPACT_ATOMS: atom_id res chain seq x y z
N MET A 1 7.70 -2.83 18.93
CA MET A 1 8.06 -4.02 18.13
C MET A 1 7.07 -4.11 16.98
N GLY A 2 7.37 -3.46 15.87
CA GLY A 2 6.61 -3.59 14.61
C GLY A 2 7.27 -4.69 13.78
N LEU A 3 6.46 -5.46 13.05
CA LEU A 3 6.85 -6.62 12.24
C LEU A 3 8.24 -6.47 11.61
N THR A 4 9.16 -7.37 11.93
CA THR A 4 10.48 -7.45 11.29
C THR A 4 10.31 -8.01 9.87
N LYS A 5 10.02 -7.12 8.92
CA LYS A 5 9.84 -7.46 7.51
C LYS A 5 11.17 -7.31 6.77
N ILE A 6 11.64 -8.40 6.18
CA ILE A 6 12.87 -8.44 5.37
C ILE A 6 12.55 -8.02 3.93
N ASN A 7 11.56 -8.69 3.32
CA ASN A 7 11.13 -8.41 1.96
C ASN A 7 9.63 -8.68 1.77
N GLU A 8 9.00 -7.88 0.91
CA GLU A 8 7.61 -7.96 0.47
C GLU A 8 7.54 -7.30 -0.91
N ALA A 9 6.57 -7.68 -1.75
CA ALA A 9 6.42 -7.12 -3.09
C ALA A 9 4.94 -7.09 -3.50
N ALA A 10 4.54 -6.02 -4.19
CA ALA A 10 3.22 -5.88 -4.79
C ALA A 10 3.33 -6.09 -6.31
N ILE A 11 2.67 -7.14 -6.82
CA ILE A 11 2.64 -7.47 -8.24
C ILE A 11 1.31 -7.03 -8.85
N CYS A 12 1.36 -6.25 -9.93
CA CYS A 12 0.17 -5.74 -10.59
C CYS A 12 -0.20 -6.63 -11.79
N THR A 13 -1.23 -7.45 -11.63
CA THR A 13 -1.81 -8.27 -12.70
C THR A 13 -3.27 -7.86 -12.96
N GLN A 14 -3.85 -8.26 -14.10
CA GLN A 14 -5.27 -7.97 -14.38
C GLN A 14 -6.18 -8.85 -13.52
N GLY A 15 -5.88 -10.15 -13.45
CA GLY A 15 -6.50 -11.11 -12.54
C GLY A 15 -5.52 -11.63 -11.49
N ILE A 16 -5.98 -11.86 -10.25
CA ILE A 16 -5.14 -12.40 -9.17
C ILE A 16 -4.51 -13.75 -9.57
N SER A 17 -5.27 -14.59 -10.28
CA SER A 17 -4.80 -15.90 -10.74
C SER A 17 -3.78 -15.85 -11.88
N GLU A 18 -3.57 -14.69 -12.51
CA GLU A 18 -2.68 -14.56 -13.66
C GLU A 18 -1.21 -14.39 -13.25
N VAL A 19 -0.92 -14.09 -11.98
CA VAL A 19 0.46 -13.84 -11.51
C VAL A 19 1.40 -15.01 -11.78
N VAL A 20 0.89 -16.23 -11.81
CA VAL A 20 1.69 -17.42 -12.13
C VAL A 20 2.17 -17.48 -13.59
N LEU A 21 1.61 -16.63 -14.47
CA LEU A 21 2.03 -16.48 -15.86
C LEU A 21 3.13 -15.43 -16.04
N ASP A 22 3.39 -14.62 -15.00
CA ASP A 22 4.47 -13.63 -14.99
C ASP A 22 5.74 -14.27 -14.43
N GLN A 23 6.68 -14.61 -15.32
CA GLN A 23 7.92 -15.28 -14.92
C GLN A 23 8.79 -14.39 -14.01
N GLU A 24 8.81 -13.08 -14.22
CA GLU A 24 9.59 -12.17 -13.39
C GLU A 24 9.05 -12.13 -11.95
N ALA A 25 7.72 -12.13 -11.81
CA ALA A 25 7.07 -12.23 -10.50
C ALA A 25 7.36 -13.57 -9.81
N MET A 26 7.35 -14.68 -10.55
CA MET A 26 7.67 -16.00 -10.00
C MET A 26 9.14 -16.12 -9.57
N ASP A 27 10.07 -15.58 -10.37
CA ASP A 27 11.50 -15.55 -10.05
C ASP A 27 11.79 -14.67 -8.83
N LEU A 28 11.11 -13.51 -8.73
CA LEU A 28 11.15 -12.64 -7.56
C LEU A 28 10.65 -13.37 -6.32
N ALA A 29 9.50 -14.04 -6.38
CA ALA A 29 8.95 -14.80 -5.26
C ALA A 29 9.91 -15.91 -4.78
N TYR A 30 10.52 -16.64 -5.71
CA TYR A 30 11.53 -17.66 -5.39
C TYR A 30 12.76 -17.06 -4.69
N ARG A 31 13.28 -15.94 -5.20
CA ARG A 31 14.42 -15.23 -4.61
C ARG A 31 14.09 -14.71 -3.20
N MET A 32 12.94 -14.06 -3.02
CA MET A 32 12.49 -13.56 -1.72
C MET A 32 12.37 -14.68 -0.68
N GLY A 33 11.90 -15.87 -1.07
CA GLY A 33 11.86 -17.04 -0.19
C GLY A 33 13.24 -17.45 0.34
N LYS A 34 14.28 -17.36 -0.50
CA LYS A 34 15.67 -17.61 -0.08
C LYS A 34 16.18 -16.52 0.86
N GLU A 35 15.92 -15.26 0.54
CA GLU A 35 16.31 -14.10 1.37
C GLU A 35 15.72 -14.23 2.78
N ILE A 36 14.44 -14.59 2.90
CA ILE A 36 13.78 -14.83 4.19
C ILE A 36 14.47 -15.96 4.96
N THR A 37 14.77 -17.07 4.29
CA THR A 37 15.44 -18.22 4.93
C THR A 37 16.81 -17.84 5.48
N VAL A 38 17.60 -17.10 4.71
CA VAL A 38 18.92 -16.60 5.13
C VAL A 38 18.78 -15.62 6.29
N ALA A 39 17.88 -14.65 6.19
CA ALA A 39 17.64 -13.64 7.22
C ALA A 39 17.25 -14.26 8.57
N VAL A 40 16.39 -15.28 8.58
CA VAL A 40 16.02 -16.00 9.80
C VAL A 40 17.22 -16.75 10.39
N ARG A 41 18.04 -17.39 9.54
CA ARG A 41 19.22 -18.14 9.97
C ARG A 41 20.30 -17.23 10.58
N GLU A 42 20.62 -16.14 9.90
CA GLU A 42 21.64 -15.17 10.31
C GLU A 42 21.12 -14.16 11.34
N LYS A 43 19.80 -14.17 11.63
CA LYS A 43 19.09 -13.18 12.46
C LYS A 43 19.25 -11.74 11.96
N ASP A 44 19.49 -11.58 10.67
CA ASP A 44 19.54 -10.28 10.01
C ASP A 44 18.19 -10.00 9.35
N LEU A 45 17.39 -9.16 10.01
CA LEU A 45 16.03 -8.83 9.57
C LEU A 45 15.99 -7.44 8.90
N THR A 46 17.11 -7.03 8.32
CA THR A 46 17.23 -5.75 7.61
C THR A 46 16.38 -5.77 6.34
N TYR A 47 15.80 -4.62 6.02
CA TYR A 47 15.06 -4.38 4.79
C TYR A 47 15.91 -4.67 3.54
N GLN A 48 15.42 -5.53 2.65
CA GLN A 48 16.06 -5.89 1.36
C GLN A 48 15.21 -5.51 0.14
N GLY A 49 14.22 -4.62 0.31
CA GLY A 49 13.44 -4.10 -0.80
C GLY A 49 14.22 -3.07 -1.64
N GLU A 50 13.64 -2.69 -2.78
CA GLU A 50 14.24 -1.71 -3.70
C GLU A 50 14.21 -0.28 -3.14
N ASP A 51 15.18 0.54 -3.55
CA ASP A 51 15.19 1.96 -3.18
C ASP A 51 13.99 2.70 -3.82
N GLY A 52 13.43 3.66 -3.08
CA GLY A 52 12.22 4.37 -3.48
C GLY A 52 10.90 3.62 -3.25
N VAL A 53 10.95 2.37 -2.79
CA VAL A 53 9.79 1.59 -2.36
C VAL A 53 9.49 1.87 -0.88
N CYS A 54 8.22 1.76 -0.48
CA CYS A 54 7.84 2.03 0.90
C CYS A 54 8.55 1.09 1.89
N PRO A 55 9.31 1.61 2.87
CA PRO A 55 10.08 0.76 3.80
C PRO A 55 9.21 0.01 4.82
N SER A 56 7.93 0.37 4.95
CA SER A 56 7.02 -0.26 5.92
C SER A 56 6.22 -1.43 5.34
N CYS A 57 5.89 -1.38 4.05
CA CYS A 57 4.97 -2.33 3.41
C CYS A 57 5.44 -2.81 2.04
N HIS A 58 6.61 -2.33 1.59
CA HIS A 58 7.22 -2.65 0.31
C HIS A 58 6.34 -2.37 -0.91
N ASP A 59 5.35 -1.49 -0.76
CA ASP A 59 4.53 -1.03 -1.88
C ASP A 59 5.29 0.07 -2.64
N TRP A 60 5.31 -0.05 -3.97
CA TRP A 60 5.91 0.91 -4.89
C TRP A 60 4.90 1.93 -5.40
N LEU A 61 3.61 1.73 -5.11
CA LEU A 61 2.57 2.70 -5.40
C LEU A 61 2.70 3.90 -4.46
N VAL A 62 2.62 5.11 -5.04
CA VAL A 62 2.61 6.36 -4.31
C VAL A 62 1.53 7.28 -4.84
N ARG A 63 0.79 7.92 -3.94
CA ARG A 63 -0.16 8.99 -4.30
C ARG A 63 0.48 10.35 -4.04
N ILE A 64 0.36 11.26 -4.99
CA ILE A 64 0.72 12.66 -4.80
C ILE A 64 -0.40 13.35 -4.00
N LEU A 65 -0.07 13.97 -2.88
CA LEU A 65 -1.03 14.70 -2.06
C LEU A 65 -1.39 16.05 -2.70
N LYS A 66 -2.50 16.64 -2.24
CA LYS A 66 -3.05 17.89 -2.78
C LYS A 66 -2.09 19.09 -2.69
N ASP A 67 -1.12 19.04 -1.78
CA ASP A 67 -0.07 20.06 -1.64
C ASP A 67 0.95 20.05 -2.80
N ARG A 68 0.91 19.01 -3.66
CA ARG A 68 1.82 18.76 -4.79
C ARG A 68 3.29 18.71 -4.40
N LYS A 69 3.59 18.47 -3.13
CA LYS A 69 4.95 18.41 -2.57
C LYS A 69 5.22 17.09 -1.85
N THR A 70 4.17 16.50 -1.29
CA THR A 70 4.25 15.30 -0.48
C THR A 70 3.67 14.13 -1.25
N VAL A 71 4.31 12.97 -1.15
CA VAL A 71 3.74 11.69 -1.56
C VAL A 71 3.38 10.86 -0.34
N GLU A 72 2.38 10.00 -0.48
CA GLU A 72 1.98 9.05 0.55
C GLU A 72 1.86 7.65 -0.04
N CYS A 73 2.34 6.64 0.68
CA CYS A 73 2.00 5.25 0.37
C CYS A 73 0.49 5.04 0.59
N PRO A 74 -0.28 4.62 -0.43
CA PRO A 74 -1.72 4.46 -0.31
C PRO A 74 -2.10 3.35 0.67
N THR A 75 -1.23 2.34 0.84
CA THR A 75 -1.44 1.16 1.68
C THR A 75 -1.22 1.47 3.16
N CYS A 76 -0.03 1.94 3.54
CA CYS A 76 0.32 2.12 4.96
C CYS A 76 0.33 3.59 5.42
N GLY A 77 0.14 4.57 4.53
CA GLY A 77 0.06 5.98 4.88
C GLY A 77 1.40 6.69 5.16
N VAL A 78 2.53 6.00 5.01
CA VAL A 78 3.86 6.61 5.20
C VAL A 78 4.09 7.69 4.15
N ARG A 79 4.55 8.86 4.60
CA ARG A 79 4.79 10.03 3.76
C ARG A 79 6.25 10.17 3.34
N GLY A 80 6.45 10.79 2.20
CA GLY A 80 7.75 11.04 1.61
C GLY A 80 7.75 12.22 0.67
N LYS A 81 8.90 12.45 0.03
CA LYS A 81 9.10 13.47 -0.99
C LYS A 81 9.49 12.82 -2.30
N LEU A 82 8.90 13.32 -3.38
CA LEU A 82 9.27 12.96 -4.74
C LEU A 82 10.25 14.00 -5.28
N THR A 83 11.32 13.52 -5.90
CA THR A 83 12.30 14.33 -6.62
C THR A 83 12.53 13.74 -8.01
N MET A 84 13.02 14.56 -8.93
CA MET A 84 13.40 14.11 -10.27
C MET A 84 14.86 14.45 -10.51
N ALA A 85 15.64 13.46 -10.96
CA ALA A 85 17.05 13.63 -11.31
C ALA A 85 17.37 12.79 -12.54
N GLY A 86 18.01 13.39 -13.56
CA GLY A 86 18.40 12.66 -14.78
C GLY A 86 17.23 11.99 -15.51
N GLY A 87 16.03 12.58 -15.48
CA GLY A 87 14.82 12.00 -16.08
C GLY A 87 14.21 10.84 -15.29
N LYS A 88 14.74 10.50 -14.11
CA LYS A 88 14.21 9.45 -13.23
C LYS A 88 13.49 10.05 -12.03
N ILE A 89 12.47 9.33 -11.56
CA ILE A 89 11.73 9.65 -10.33
C ILE A 89 12.43 8.98 -9.15
N HIS A 90 12.60 9.74 -8.08
CA HIS A 90 13.11 9.24 -6.80
C HIS A 90 12.14 9.59 -5.69
N VAL A 91 11.76 8.61 -4.89
CA VAL A 91 10.93 8.81 -3.70
C VAL A 91 11.76 8.58 -2.46
N LYS A 92 11.74 9.53 -1.54
CA LYS A 92 12.38 9.38 -0.23
C LYS A 92 11.34 9.46 0.88
N PHE A 93 11.09 8.35 1.54
CA PHE A 93 10.18 8.30 2.68
C PHE A 93 10.82 8.93 3.92
N GLU A 94 10.03 9.68 4.68
CA GLU A 94 10.50 10.36 5.88
C GLU A 94 10.56 9.35 7.04
N LYS A 95 11.73 9.23 7.70
CA LYS A 95 11.90 8.30 8.83
C LYS A 95 10.86 8.54 9.93
N LYS A 96 10.52 9.81 10.22
CA LYS A 96 9.48 10.15 11.21
C LYS A 96 8.11 9.62 10.83
N ALA A 97 7.77 9.62 9.53
CA ALA A 97 6.49 9.13 9.05
C ALA A 97 6.31 7.60 9.24
N TRP A 98 7.36 6.88 9.65
CA TRP A 98 7.26 5.47 10.02
C TRP A 98 6.56 5.28 11.36
N GLU A 99 6.64 6.26 12.26
CA GLU A 99 5.94 6.22 13.55
C GLU A 99 4.42 6.35 13.40
N ASP A 100 3.96 6.88 12.27
CA ASP A 100 2.55 7.06 11.96
C ASP A 100 2.02 6.04 10.96
N ASN A 101 2.79 4.98 10.67
CA ASN A 101 2.36 3.98 9.69
C ASN A 101 1.13 3.21 10.20
N ARG A 102 0.19 2.93 9.29
CA ARG A 102 -1.10 2.27 9.61
C ARG A 102 -0.98 0.86 10.18
N PHE A 103 0.18 0.21 10.06
CA PHE A 103 0.39 -1.14 10.59
C PHE A 103 0.91 -1.15 12.04
N ARG A 104 1.18 0.01 12.62
CA ARG A 104 1.43 0.07 14.07
C ARG A 104 0.14 -0.24 14.83
N PRO A 105 0.19 -1.01 15.93
CA PRO A 105 -1.01 -1.44 16.63
C PRO A 105 -1.93 -0.29 17.06
N ASP A 106 -1.36 0.79 17.60
CA ASP A 106 -2.09 1.98 18.03
C ASP A 106 -2.71 2.76 16.86
N VAL A 107 -1.96 2.96 15.78
CA VAL A 107 -2.45 3.64 14.58
C VAL A 107 -3.52 2.80 13.88
N SER A 108 -3.32 1.48 13.77
CA SER A 108 -4.27 0.54 13.18
C SER A 108 -5.59 0.52 13.95
N TYR A 109 -5.51 0.45 15.28
CA TYR A 109 -6.67 0.52 16.17
C TYR A 109 -7.42 1.83 15.99
N ASN A 110 -6.71 2.96 15.99
CA ASN A 110 -7.33 4.28 15.79
C ASN A 110 -7.98 4.38 14.41
N HIS A 111 -7.30 3.93 13.36
CA HIS A 111 -7.85 3.94 12.00
C HIS A 111 -9.12 3.10 11.90
N PHE A 112 -9.11 1.90 12.47
CA PHE A 112 -10.30 1.05 12.50
C PHE A 112 -11.45 1.72 13.25
N ASN A 113 -11.24 2.16 14.48
CA ASN A 113 -12.32 2.66 15.34
C ASN A 113 -12.88 4.02 14.89
N TYR A 114 -12.06 4.90 14.33
CA TYR A 114 -12.49 6.26 13.99
C TYR A 114 -12.82 6.44 12.51
N HIS A 115 -12.36 5.55 11.62
CA HIS A 115 -12.61 5.67 10.18
C HIS A 115 -13.38 4.47 9.59
N ILE A 116 -13.06 3.24 10.00
CA ILE A 116 -13.67 2.04 9.41
C ILE A 116 -14.97 1.64 10.12
N ALA A 117 -14.96 1.44 11.43
CA ALA A 117 -16.14 1.03 12.18
C ALA A 117 -17.33 2.01 12.03
N PRO A 118 -17.13 3.35 12.06
CA PRO A 118 -18.22 4.30 11.86
C PRO A 118 -18.77 4.27 10.42
N SER A 119 -17.98 3.79 9.45
CA SER A 119 -18.43 3.68 8.07
C SER A 119 -19.58 2.68 7.94
N LYS A 120 -19.64 1.63 8.77
CA LYS A 120 -20.73 0.65 8.75
C LYS A 120 -22.09 1.34 8.90
N ASP A 121 -22.24 2.19 9.92
CA ASP A 121 -23.52 2.84 10.21
C ASP A 121 -23.90 3.82 9.10
N TYR A 122 -22.93 4.55 8.56
CA TYR A 122 -23.14 5.39 7.38
C TYR A 122 -23.61 4.56 6.18
N PHE A 123 -22.97 3.43 5.90
CA PHE A 123 -23.33 2.54 4.79
C PHE A 123 -24.73 1.95 4.96
N LEU A 124 -25.09 1.51 6.17
CA LEU A 124 -26.42 0.98 6.44
C LEU A 124 -27.49 2.06 6.28
N ARG A 125 -27.27 3.25 6.86
CA ARG A 125 -28.22 4.37 6.77
C ARG A 125 -28.43 4.88 5.35
N THR A 126 -27.39 4.88 4.52
CA THR A 126 -27.43 5.40 3.14
C THR A 126 -27.79 4.34 2.09
N LYS A 127 -28.17 3.12 2.49
CA LYS A 127 -28.44 2.00 1.56
C LYS A 127 -29.48 2.35 0.49
N GLU A 128 -30.67 2.82 0.89
CA GLU A 128 -31.76 3.10 -0.05
C GLU A 128 -31.46 4.34 -0.92
N GLU A 129 -30.85 5.38 -0.34
CA GLU A 129 -30.42 6.56 -1.11
C GLU A 129 -29.41 6.17 -2.20
N ARG A 130 -28.44 5.31 -1.88
CA ARG A 130 -27.45 4.83 -2.86
C ARG A 130 -28.10 4.00 -3.95
N LYS A 131 -29.08 3.15 -3.61
CA LYS A 131 -29.84 2.39 -4.61
C LYS A 131 -30.61 3.30 -5.57
N SER A 132 -31.27 4.34 -5.05
CA SER A 132 -31.97 5.33 -5.89
C SER A 132 -31.00 6.14 -6.77
N LYS A 133 -29.88 6.62 -6.21
CA LYS A 133 -28.85 7.33 -6.98
C LYS A 133 -28.21 6.45 -8.06
N PHE A 134 -28.03 5.16 -7.78
CA PHE A 134 -27.55 4.20 -8.77
C PHE A 134 -28.50 4.09 -9.97
N GLN A 135 -29.81 3.98 -9.73
CA GLN A 135 -30.81 3.96 -10.82
C GLN A 135 -30.77 5.23 -11.66
N LYS A 136 -30.72 6.41 -11.02
CA LYS A 136 -30.58 7.70 -11.73
C LYS A 136 -29.31 7.76 -12.58
N TYR A 137 -28.21 7.18 -12.08
CA TYR A 137 -26.98 7.10 -12.85
C TYR A 137 -27.14 6.20 -14.08
N GLN A 138 -27.83 5.06 -13.95
CA GLN A 138 -28.13 4.20 -15.11
C GLN A 138 -28.98 4.92 -16.16
N GLU A 139 -29.98 5.71 -15.74
CA GLU A 139 -30.81 6.52 -16.65
C GLU A 139 -30.04 7.67 -17.33
N TYR A 140 -28.97 8.17 -16.69
CA TYR A 140 -28.11 9.21 -17.25
C TYR A 140 -27.18 8.69 -18.36
N LEU A 141 -26.83 7.40 -18.33
CA LEU A 141 -25.94 6.82 -19.32
C LEU A 141 -26.67 6.71 -20.67
N PRO A 142 -26.10 7.21 -21.79
CA PRO A 142 -26.64 6.92 -23.10
C PRO A 142 -26.52 5.41 -23.36
N GLY A 143 -27.63 4.82 -23.82
CA GLY A 143 -27.71 3.39 -24.18
C GLY A 143 -26.85 3.02 -25.37
#